data_AF-A0A945MU68-F1
#
_entry.id   AF-A0A945MU68-F1
#
_cell.length_a   1.000
_cell.length_b   1.000
_cell.length_c   1.000
_cell.angle_alpha   90.00
_cell.angle_beta   90.00
_cell.angle_gamma   90.00
#
_symmetry.space_group_name_H-M   'P 1'
#
loop_
_entity.id
_entity.type
_entity.pdbx_description
1 polymer ?
#
loop_
_entity_poly.entity_id
_entity_poly.type
_entity_poly.pdbx_seq_one_letter_code
_entity_poly.pdbx_strand_id
1 'polypeptide(L)'
;MTEPILLTDEQIREFIVNGYLVFEPTVPEGTHETCYRKLNEIIDTELNPGNNILPRVPEMRHILNSPEVHGALISVLGPDYLEHPHRYCHPRKPAQEPVSEEEAYEGMLKGSHQDGYTPMGHPRQHYLRYARIMYYPQDSPVELGPTHVIPGTQFNRGLTDEDRARNMPVAGKAGTVSLTHFDIGHAAGVNRLPRHRHMIKFLYLRGAEPTAPSWDCKSSAWQKPQEITAPYDLELAWSHGWDWLCGKRDRYVSVAKATGDVAELVGRLDPKVQLQQRLQAAQALAGFAAEAAAAVPSLVECLGTDHQAMRVAATYTLGAIGEPAIEPLLEALRQAGREAAEHEAPPAWNEGAINMEDAAQALAAMGGLAVEAVCGLLTDESEWTRVNAAFALGEMDSHAASAVPMLVAGLEDASHRVVRTTIDALGSIAKGMPLDALGRMLQADHPDWHGEAYRSWVPRDQVRTNAATVCARLGAAAAPLEEKLFEALDDPCGHVGLFALNALQRIGSPTAMRAAMDYLYSQRWDASIDGERQF
;
A
#
# COMPACT_ATOMS: atom_id res chain seq x y z
N MET A 1 -2.52 28.17 -2.38
CA MET A 1 -3.21 26.87 -2.50
C MET A 1 -4.56 27.01 -1.84
N THR A 2 -5.62 26.48 -2.44
CA THR A 2 -6.94 26.41 -1.82
C THR A 2 -6.89 25.50 -0.59
N GLU A 3 -7.66 25.82 0.43
CA GLU A 3 -7.71 25.03 1.67
C GLU A 3 -8.24 23.61 1.37
N PRO A 4 -7.61 22.54 1.89
CA PRO A 4 -8.06 21.17 1.66
C PRO A 4 -9.43 20.90 2.30
N ILE A 5 -10.26 20.10 1.63
CA ILE A 5 -11.53 19.58 2.18
C ILE A 5 -11.25 18.19 2.74
N LEU A 6 -11.12 18.10 4.06
CA LEU A 6 -10.82 16.84 4.76
C LEU A 6 -12.04 15.91 4.78
N LEU A 7 -11.78 14.60 4.83
CA LEU A 7 -12.81 13.59 5.01
C LEU A 7 -13.39 13.65 6.42
N THR A 8 -14.64 13.24 6.55
CA THR A 8 -15.32 13.07 7.84
C THR A 8 -14.97 11.73 8.51
N ASP A 9 -15.30 11.59 9.80
CA ASP A 9 -15.23 10.29 10.51
C ASP A 9 -15.96 9.16 9.76
N GLU A 10 -17.08 9.45 9.11
CA GLU A 10 -17.87 8.46 8.36
C GLU A 10 -17.10 7.98 7.12
N GLN A 11 -16.58 8.92 6.32
CA GLN A 11 -15.85 8.59 5.10
C GLN A 11 -14.55 7.83 5.38
N ILE A 12 -13.85 8.11 6.49
CA ILE A 12 -12.67 7.31 6.88
C ILE A 12 -13.08 5.89 7.27
N ARG A 13 -14.19 5.71 8.00
CA ARG A 13 -14.70 4.37 8.33
C ARG A 13 -15.13 3.61 7.09
N GLU A 14 -15.85 4.24 6.16
CA GLU A 14 -16.20 3.66 4.86
C GLU A 14 -14.95 3.26 4.09
N PHE A 15 -13.92 4.11 4.05
CA PHE A 15 -12.67 3.78 3.37
C PHE A 15 -11.95 2.58 3.99
N ILE A 16 -11.88 2.49 5.33
CA ILE A 16 -11.26 1.35 6.03
C ILE A 16 -12.00 0.04 5.73
N VAL A 17 -13.34 0.08 5.75
CA VAL A 17 -14.19 -1.10 5.58
C VAL A 17 -14.26 -1.53 4.12
N ASN A 18 -14.64 -0.61 3.23
CA ASN A 18 -14.90 -0.89 1.83
C ASN A 18 -13.63 -0.88 0.97
N GLY A 19 -12.59 -0.16 1.39
CA GLY A 19 -11.31 -0.03 0.69
C GLY A 19 -11.30 1.05 -0.39
N TYR A 20 -12.38 1.83 -0.58
CA TYR A 20 -12.43 2.91 -1.56
C TYR A 20 -13.47 3.99 -1.23
N LEU A 21 -13.30 5.16 -1.84
CA LEU A 21 -14.24 6.26 -1.90
C LEU A 21 -14.30 6.80 -3.34
N VAL A 22 -15.43 7.40 -3.70
CA VAL A 22 -15.63 8.05 -5.00
C VAL A 22 -16.14 9.46 -4.78
N PHE A 23 -15.54 10.43 -5.47
CA PHE A 23 -15.92 11.84 -5.37
C PHE A 23 -15.55 12.60 -6.65
N GLU A 24 -15.98 13.86 -6.70
CA GLU A 24 -15.81 14.74 -7.84
C GLU A 24 -15.06 15.99 -7.40
N PRO A 25 -13.85 16.24 -7.92
CA PRO A 25 -13.06 17.40 -7.56
C PRO A 25 -13.61 18.66 -8.21
N THR A 26 -13.55 19.78 -7.50
CA THR A 26 -13.91 21.08 -8.05
C THR A 26 -12.71 21.66 -8.80
N VAL A 27 -12.84 21.81 -10.13
CA VAL A 27 -11.76 22.31 -11.01
C VAL A 27 -12.27 23.39 -11.98
N PRO A 28 -11.38 24.18 -12.61
CA PRO A 28 -11.79 25.15 -13.63
C PRO A 28 -12.57 24.50 -14.78
N GLU A 29 -13.57 25.20 -15.30
CA GLU A 29 -14.37 24.76 -16.44
C GLU A 29 -13.47 24.43 -17.65
N GLY A 30 -13.78 23.34 -18.37
CA GLY A 30 -13.00 22.89 -19.53
C GLY A 30 -11.77 22.02 -19.20
N THR A 31 -11.45 21.82 -17.91
CA THR A 31 -10.27 21.03 -17.49
C THR A 31 -10.39 19.57 -17.94
N HIS A 32 -11.53 18.92 -17.68
CA HIS A 32 -11.72 17.51 -18.00
C HIS A 32 -11.75 17.27 -19.50
N GLU A 33 -12.42 18.14 -20.25
CA GLU A 33 -12.48 18.13 -21.71
C GLU A 33 -11.09 18.30 -22.34
N THR A 34 -10.29 19.23 -21.80
CA THR A 34 -8.91 19.44 -22.25
C THR A 34 -8.04 18.21 -22.00
N CYS A 35 -8.17 17.60 -20.81
CA CYS A 35 -7.47 16.36 -20.50
C CYS A 35 -7.87 15.25 -21.46
N TYR A 36 -9.18 15.02 -21.66
CA TYR A 36 -9.71 13.98 -22.52
C TYR A 36 -9.25 14.13 -23.97
N ARG A 37 -9.32 15.36 -24.52
CA ARG A 37 -8.85 15.66 -25.88
C ARG A 37 -7.37 15.32 -26.07
N LYS A 38 -6.50 15.80 -25.18
CA LYS A 38 -5.05 15.53 -25.26
C LYS A 38 -4.74 14.04 -25.11
N LEU A 39 -5.46 13.33 -24.24
CA LEU A 39 -5.28 11.90 -24.05
C LEU A 39 -5.72 11.08 -25.28
N ASN A 40 -6.79 11.50 -25.98
CA ASN A 40 -7.16 10.90 -27.26
C ASN A 40 -6.05 11.10 -28.28
N GLU A 41 -5.57 12.34 -28.44
CA GLU A 41 -4.46 12.66 -29.35
C GLU A 41 -3.25 11.75 -29.08
N ILE A 42 -2.77 11.68 -27.84
CA ILE A 42 -1.63 10.83 -27.44
C ILE A 42 -1.86 9.36 -27.80
N ILE A 43 -3.02 8.80 -27.48
CA ILE A 43 -3.27 7.35 -27.68
C ILE A 43 -3.52 6.99 -29.15
N ASP A 44 -3.94 7.95 -29.97
CA ASP A 44 -4.15 7.76 -31.40
C ASP A 44 -2.85 7.89 -32.19
N THR A 45 -1.89 8.70 -31.73
CA THR A 45 -0.65 8.98 -32.47
C THR A 45 0.59 8.30 -31.91
N GLU A 46 0.61 7.94 -30.63
CA GLU A 46 1.81 7.54 -29.91
C GLU A 46 1.61 6.31 -29.00
N LEU A 47 2.69 5.84 -28.39
CA LEU A 47 2.64 4.82 -27.34
C LEU A 47 2.25 5.46 -25.99
N ASN A 48 1.84 4.62 -25.05
CA ASN A 48 1.51 5.07 -23.70
C ASN A 48 2.73 5.75 -23.03
N PRO A 49 2.63 7.02 -22.59
CA PRO A 49 3.77 7.76 -22.07
C PRO A 49 4.18 7.33 -20.65
N GLY A 50 3.40 6.45 -20.00
CA GLY A 50 3.71 5.94 -18.66
C GLY A 50 3.91 7.07 -17.64
N ASN A 51 5.10 7.10 -17.03
CA ASN A 51 5.43 8.10 -16.02
C ASN A 51 5.48 9.54 -16.54
N ASN A 52 5.58 9.74 -17.87
CA ASN A 52 5.69 11.04 -18.51
C ASN A 52 4.34 11.72 -18.76
N ILE A 53 3.22 11.14 -18.28
CA ILE A 53 1.90 11.69 -18.59
C ILE A 53 1.64 13.09 -18.03
N LEU A 54 2.12 13.43 -16.82
CA LEU A 54 1.86 14.77 -16.27
C LEU A 54 2.56 15.88 -17.06
N PRO A 55 3.82 15.73 -17.48
CA PRO A 55 4.42 16.63 -18.46
C PRO A 55 3.64 16.70 -19.78
N ARG A 56 2.93 15.66 -20.22
CA ARG A 56 2.13 15.71 -21.48
C ARG A 56 0.76 16.37 -21.29
N VAL A 57 0.13 16.16 -20.14
CA VAL A 57 -1.20 16.69 -19.79
C VAL A 57 -1.16 17.41 -18.44
N PRO A 58 -0.52 18.60 -18.36
CA PRO A 58 -0.29 19.31 -17.11
C PRO A 58 -1.58 19.79 -16.44
N GLU A 59 -2.68 19.93 -17.19
CA GLU A 59 -4.00 20.29 -16.66
C GLU A 59 -4.49 19.33 -15.58
N MET A 60 -4.01 18.07 -15.58
CA MET A 60 -4.31 17.12 -14.50
C MET A 60 -3.83 17.61 -13.12
N ARG A 61 -2.88 18.55 -13.05
CA ARG A 61 -2.51 19.19 -11.78
C ARG A 61 -3.66 19.95 -11.13
N HIS A 62 -4.64 20.46 -11.89
CA HIS A 62 -5.85 21.05 -11.31
C HIS A 62 -6.68 20.01 -10.55
N ILE A 63 -6.74 18.78 -11.05
CA ILE A 63 -7.41 17.66 -10.38
C ILE A 63 -6.63 17.23 -9.14
N LEU A 64 -5.33 16.93 -9.30
CA LEU A 64 -4.51 16.36 -8.22
C LEU A 64 -4.31 17.34 -7.05
N ASN A 65 -4.36 18.65 -7.31
CA ASN A 65 -4.23 19.69 -6.31
C ASN A 65 -5.58 20.32 -5.92
N SER A 66 -6.71 19.75 -6.35
CA SER A 66 -8.04 20.21 -5.93
C SER A 66 -8.20 20.05 -4.41
N PRO A 67 -9.01 20.90 -3.74
CA PRO A 67 -9.31 20.79 -2.32
C PRO A 67 -9.74 19.37 -1.89
N GLU A 68 -10.57 18.72 -2.71
CA GLU A 68 -11.13 17.40 -2.44
C GLU A 68 -10.08 16.29 -2.53
N VAL A 69 -9.28 16.26 -3.61
CA VAL A 69 -8.22 15.25 -3.75
C VAL A 69 -7.14 15.45 -2.70
N HIS A 70 -6.70 16.69 -2.49
CA HIS A 70 -5.67 16.99 -1.51
C HIS A 70 -6.14 16.65 -0.09
N GLY A 71 -7.36 17.07 0.29
CA GLY A 71 -7.91 16.79 1.60
C GLY A 71 -8.21 15.30 1.83
N ALA A 72 -8.64 14.57 0.81
CA ALA A 72 -8.79 13.12 0.87
C ALA A 72 -7.45 12.41 1.14
N LEU A 73 -6.39 12.77 0.39
CA LEU A 73 -5.05 12.22 0.59
C LEU A 73 -4.46 12.55 1.96
N ILE A 74 -4.63 13.80 2.45
CA ILE A 74 -4.25 14.17 3.83
C ILE A 74 -4.97 13.28 4.83
N SER A 75 -6.28 13.09 4.65
CA SER A 75 -7.12 12.35 5.59
C SER A 75 -6.72 10.87 5.69
N VAL A 76 -6.28 10.24 4.59
CA VAL A 76 -5.89 8.82 4.57
C VAL A 76 -4.40 8.55 4.78
N LEU A 77 -3.51 9.45 4.36
CA LEU A 77 -2.05 9.25 4.38
C LEU A 77 -1.30 10.22 5.29
N GLY A 78 -1.99 11.19 5.88
CA GLY A 78 -1.41 12.26 6.68
C GLY A 78 -0.97 13.47 5.84
N PRO A 79 -0.72 14.62 6.48
CA PRO A 79 -0.38 15.88 5.79
C PRO A 79 0.94 15.81 5.02
N ASP A 80 1.83 14.91 5.42
CA ASP A 80 3.16 14.74 4.86
C ASP A 80 3.24 13.65 3.79
N TYR A 81 2.12 13.29 3.17
CA TYR A 81 2.10 12.28 2.10
C TYR A 81 3.02 12.67 0.93
N LEU A 82 3.45 11.66 0.18
CA LEU A 82 4.28 11.79 -1.01
C LEU A 82 3.50 11.34 -2.24
N GLU A 83 3.63 12.08 -3.35
CA GLU A 83 3.25 11.58 -4.66
C GLU A 83 4.32 10.60 -5.13
N HIS A 84 3.95 9.34 -5.27
CA HIS A 84 4.85 8.31 -5.77
C HIS A 84 5.14 8.60 -7.27
N PRO A 85 6.39 8.49 -7.75
CA PRO A 85 6.73 8.88 -9.12
C PRO A 85 6.00 8.09 -10.20
N HIS A 86 5.70 6.82 -9.91
CA HIS A 86 4.96 5.93 -10.80
C HIS A 86 3.51 6.34 -10.98
N ARG A 87 3.09 6.39 -12.25
CA ARG A 87 1.74 6.69 -12.73
C ARG A 87 1.53 5.94 -14.04
N TYR A 88 0.28 5.66 -14.37
CA TYR A 88 -0.01 4.90 -15.59
C TYR A 88 -1.34 5.30 -16.22
N CYS A 89 -1.34 5.44 -17.54
CA CYS A 89 -2.57 5.64 -18.31
C CYS A 89 -3.14 4.28 -18.67
N HIS A 90 -4.43 4.06 -18.43
CA HIS A 90 -5.15 2.85 -18.81
C HIS A 90 -6.15 3.16 -19.92
N PRO A 91 -5.68 3.32 -21.18
CA PRO A 91 -6.55 3.58 -22.31
C PRO A 91 -7.28 2.29 -22.74
N ARG A 92 -8.54 2.43 -23.13
CA ARG A 92 -9.24 1.48 -23.99
C ARG A 92 -9.64 2.20 -25.28
N LYS A 93 -9.28 1.62 -26.42
CA LYS A 93 -9.70 2.10 -27.73
C LYS A 93 -11.22 1.95 -27.90
N PRO A 94 -11.84 2.73 -28.82
CA PRO A 94 -13.24 2.54 -29.21
C PRO A 94 -13.53 1.08 -29.56
N ALA A 95 -14.70 0.58 -29.15
CA ALA A 95 -15.16 -0.74 -29.58
C ALA A 95 -15.33 -0.76 -31.10
N GLN A 96 -14.67 -1.71 -31.78
CA GLN A 96 -14.80 -1.91 -33.22
C GLN A 96 -15.96 -2.85 -33.56
N GLU A 97 -16.17 -3.85 -32.72
CA GLU A 97 -17.24 -4.84 -32.85
C GLU A 97 -18.09 -4.85 -31.57
N PRO A 98 -19.40 -5.16 -31.67
CA PRO A 98 -20.24 -5.34 -30.49
C PRO A 98 -19.72 -6.50 -29.63
N VAL A 99 -19.50 -6.25 -28.34
CA VAL A 99 -19.20 -7.28 -27.35
C VAL A 99 -20.44 -7.48 -26.50
N SER A 100 -20.88 -8.73 -26.34
CA SER A 100 -22.04 -9.05 -25.51
C SER A 100 -21.77 -8.73 -24.03
N GLU A 101 -22.83 -8.59 -23.24
CA GLU A 101 -22.69 -8.35 -21.79
C GLU A 101 -21.98 -9.50 -21.07
N GLU A 102 -22.26 -10.73 -21.49
CA GLU A 102 -21.65 -11.94 -20.93
C GLU A 102 -20.15 -11.99 -21.22
N GLU A 103 -19.74 -11.79 -22.49
CA GLU A 103 -18.32 -11.74 -22.86
C GLU A 103 -17.59 -10.58 -22.16
N ALA A 104 -18.23 -9.42 -22.05
CA ALA A 104 -17.68 -8.27 -21.35
C ALA A 104 -17.46 -8.55 -19.86
N TYR A 105 -18.43 -9.22 -19.23
CA TYR A 105 -18.37 -9.62 -17.83
C TYR A 105 -17.27 -10.66 -17.60
N GLU A 106 -17.20 -11.72 -18.41
CA GLU A 106 -16.13 -12.71 -18.32
C GLU A 106 -14.74 -12.10 -18.53
N GLY A 107 -14.61 -11.21 -19.53
CA GLY A 107 -13.36 -10.51 -19.81
C GLY A 107 -12.90 -9.65 -18.64
N MET A 108 -13.85 -8.98 -17.96
CA MET A 108 -13.57 -8.22 -16.75
C MET A 108 -13.13 -9.13 -15.60
N LEU A 109 -13.83 -10.25 -15.33
CA LEU A 109 -13.46 -11.19 -14.26
C LEU A 109 -12.04 -11.77 -14.45
N LYS A 110 -11.69 -12.14 -15.68
CA LYS A 110 -10.35 -12.62 -16.07
C LYS A 110 -9.28 -11.54 -15.84
N GLY A 111 -9.65 -10.27 -15.97
CA GLY A 111 -8.79 -9.11 -15.75
C GLY A 111 -8.68 -8.64 -14.29
N SER A 112 -9.41 -9.24 -13.34
CA SER A 112 -9.34 -8.83 -11.93
C SER A 112 -7.98 -9.15 -11.31
N HIS A 113 -7.39 -8.20 -10.61
CA HIS A 113 -6.10 -8.33 -9.96
C HIS A 113 -5.97 -7.39 -8.77
N GLN A 114 -4.91 -7.59 -7.98
CA GLN A 114 -4.38 -6.61 -7.05
C GLN A 114 -3.05 -6.11 -7.62
N ASP A 115 -2.76 -4.81 -7.49
CA ASP A 115 -1.53 -4.26 -8.06
C ASP A 115 -0.28 -4.82 -7.38
N GLY A 116 0.81 -4.82 -8.14
CA GLY A 116 2.16 -4.87 -7.62
C GLY A 116 2.77 -3.48 -7.44
N TYR A 117 3.88 -3.42 -6.72
CA TYR A 117 4.65 -2.21 -6.54
C TYR A 117 5.67 -2.09 -7.68
N THR A 118 5.88 -0.88 -8.20
CA THR A 118 6.76 -0.59 -9.34
C THR A 118 7.61 0.62 -8.96
N PRO A 119 8.95 0.60 -9.17
CA PRO A 119 9.74 -0.39 -9.90
C PRO A 119 10.17 -1.62 -9.08
N MET A 120 9.71 -1.72 -7.83
CA MET A 120 10.21 -2.70 -6.86
C MET A 120 9.11 -3.63 -6.38
N GLY A 121 9.39 -4.91 -6.21
CA GLY A 121 8.52 -5.80 -5.45
C GLY A 121 8.45 -5.37 -3.98
N HIS A 122 7.29 -5.11 -3.40
CA HIS A 122 7.16 -4.66 -2.00
C HIS A 122 6.13 -5.53 -1.25
N PRO A 123 6.32 -5.76 0.07
CA PRO A 123 5.31 -6.41 0.91
C PRO A 123 3.95 -5.71 0.84
N ARG A 124 2.87 -6.49 0.78
CA ARG A 124 1.52 -5.99 1.07
C ARG A 124 1.43 -5.61 2.54
N GLN A 125 0.81 -4.48 2.84
CA GLN A 125 0.70 -3.95 4.19
C GLN A 125 -0.77 -3.80 4.55
N HIS A 126 -1.12 -4.19 5.78
CA HIS A 126 -2.48 -3.98 6.27
C HIS A 126 -2.71 -2.53 6.73
N TYR A 127 -1.66 -1.83 7.16
CA TYR A 127 -1.76 -0.42 7.50
C TYR A 127 -1.76 0.46 6.25
N LEU A 128 -2.52 1.55 6.33
CA LEU A 128 -2.74 2.50 5.24
C LEU A 128 -1.50 3.37 4.99
N ARG A 129 -0.47 2.76 4.38
CA ARG A 129 0.76 3.42 3.94
C ARG A 129 0.76 3.79 2.47
N TYR A 130 -0.08 3.15 1.66
CA TYR A 130 -0.24 3.45 0.24
C TYR A 130 -1.71 3.64 -0.11
N ALA A 131 -1.99 4.64 -0.94
CA ALA A 131 -3.29 4.86 -1.54
C ALA A 131 -3.13 5.19 -3.02
N ARG A 132 -4.24 5.09 -3.75
CA ARG A 132 -4.28 5.28 -5.20
C ARG A 132 -5.44 6.18 -5.58
N ILE A 133 -5.17 7.09 -6.51
CA ILE A 133 -6.19 7.85 -7.22
C ILE A 133 -6.37 7.25 -8.62
N MET A 134 -7.62 7.00 -9.01
CA MET A 134 -8.00 6.72 -10.39
C MET A 134 -8.90 7.84 -10.90
N TYR A 135 -8.48 8.50 -11.97
CA TYR A 135 -9.17 9.67 -12.52
C TYR A 135 -9.72 9.40 -13.93
N TYR A 136 -10.98 9.80 -14.16
CA TYR A 136 -11.66 9.71 -15.45
C TYR A 136 -11.94 11.11 -16.02
N PRO A 137 -11.28 11.52 -17.12
CA PRO A 137 -11.54 12.82 -17.74
C PRO A 137 -12.82 12.85 -18.60
N GLN A 138 -13.53 11.73 -18.74
CA GLN A 138 -14.77 11.61 -19.50
C GLN A 138 -15.87 10.91 -18.71
N ASP A 139 -17.13 11.17 -19.08
CA ASP A 139 -18.28 10.38 -18.64
C ASP A 139 -18.00 8.90 -18.88
N SER A 140 -18.05 8.11 -17.82
CA SER A 140 -17.65 6.70 -17.80
C SER A 140 -18.80 5.83 -17.29
N PRO A 141 -19.89 5.71 -18.07
CA PRO A 141 -20.97 4.76 -17.75
C PRO A 141 -20.45 3.32 -17.88
N VAL A 142 -21.19 2.33 -17.35
CA VAL A 142 -20.75 0.92 -17.30
C VAL A 142 -20.36 0.38 -18.67
N GLU A 143 -21.04 0.80 -19.73
CA GLU A 143 -20.79 0.42 -21.12
C GLU A 143 -19.46 0.94 -21.66
N LEU A 144 -18.93 2.04 -21.12
CA LEU A 144 -17.58 2.53 -21.46
C LEU A 144 -16.49 1.71 -20.73
N GLY A 145 -16.88 0.84 -19.81
CA GLY A 145 -15.99 -0.06 -19.08
C GLY A 145 -15.12 0.67 -18.05
N PRO A 146 -15.70 1.33 -17.03
CA PRO A 146 -14.94 1.89 -15.92
C PRO A 146 -14.19 0.78 -15.15
N THR A 147 -13.33 1.18 -14.22
CA THR A 147 -12.72 0.23 -13.30
C THR A 147 -13.81 -0.32 -12.38
N HIS A 148 -13.79 -1.62 -12.15
CA HIS A 148 -14.59 -2.26 -11.12
C HIS A 148 -13.71 -2.48 -9.90
N VAL A 149 -14.18 -2.12 -8.71
CA VAL A 149 -13.52 -2.41 -7.42
C VAL A 149 -14.10 -3.69 -6.84
N ILE A 150 -13.34 -4.38 -6.00
CA ILE A 150 -13.79 -5.57 -5.26
C ILE A 150 -13.69 -5.24 -3.76
N PRO A 151 -14.77 -4.73 -3.15
CA PRO A 151 -14.72 -4.20 -1.79
C PRO A 151 -14.27 -5.21 -0.73
N GLY A 152 -13.52 -4.74 0.27
CA GLY A 152 -13.09 -5.54 1.42
C GLY A 152 -11.91 -6.50 1.16
N THR A 153 -11.27 -6.45 -0.02
CA THR A 153 -10.18 -7.36 -0.41
C THR A 153 -8.77 -6.83 -0.06
N GLN A 154 -8.65 -5.65 0.55
CA GLN A 154 -7.37 -5.03 0.90
C GLN A 154 -6.50 -5.85 1.87
N PHE A 155 -7.09 -6.84 2.56
CA PHE A 155 -6.39 -7.75 3.48
C PHE A 155 -6.18 -9.17 2.89
N ASN A 156 -6.60 -9.39 1.64
CA ASN A 156 -6.48 -10.70 1.01
C ASN A 156 -5.06 -10.89 0.42
N ARG A 157 -4.51 -12.10 0.56
CA ARG A 157 -3.27 -12.53 -0.11
C ARG A 157 -3.45 -12.61 -1.64
N GLY A 158 -4.68 -12.88 -2.08
CA GLY A 158 -5.05 -13.00 -3.47
C GLY A 158 -6.57 -12.99 -3.65
N LEU A 159 -7.01 -12.89 -4.90
CA LEU A 159 -8.43 -12.86 -5.24
C LEU A 159 -8.93 -14.25 -5.64
N THR A 160 -9.92 -14.75 -4.91
CA THR A 160 -10.68 -15.96 -5.25
C THR A 160 -11.72 -15.68 -6.33
N ASP A 161 -12.32 -16.72 -6.92
CA ASP A 161 -13.44 -16.56 -7.85
C ASP A 161 -14.67 -15.91 -7.17
N GLU A 162 -14.89 -16.22 -5.89
CA GLU A 162 -15.95 -15.60 -5.09
C GLU A 162 -15.72 -14.09 -4.92
N ASP A 163 -14.46 -13.68 -4.70
CA ASP A 163 -14.10 -12.26 -4.66
C ASP A 163 -14.36 -11.59 -6.01
N ARG A 164 -13.90 -12.20 -7.11
CA ARG A 164 -14.08 -11.65 -8.46
C ARG A 164 -15.55 -11.44 -8.81
N ALA A 165 -16.43 -12.34 -8.37
CA ALA A 165 -17.87 -12.23 -8.60
C ALA A 165 -18.54 -11.04 -7.87
N ARG A 166 -17.88 -10.45 -6.87
CA ARG A 166 -18.38 -9.29 -6.08
C ARG A 166 -17.89 -7.93 -6.58
N ASN A 167 -17.35 -7.88 -7.79
CA ASN A 167 -16.87 -6.63 -8.38
C ASN A 167 -18.02 -5.60 -8.55
N MET A 168 -17.70 -4.31 -8.41
CA MET A 168 -18.65 -3.20 -8.52
C MET A 168 -18.09 -2.12 -9.44
N PRO A 169 -18.83 -1.70 -10.50
CA PRO A 169 -18.35 -0.66 -11.41
C PRO A 169 -18.27 0.71 -10.73
N VAL A 170 -17.15 1.40 -10.89
CA VAL A 170 -17.00 2.81 -10.51
C VAL A 170 -17.41 3.69 -11.69
N ALA A 171 -18.70 3.68 -12.00
CA ALA A 171 -19.27 4.53 -13.05
C ALA A 171 -19.50 5.95 -12.53
N GLY A 172 -19.32 6.95 -13.39
CA GLY A 172 -19.53 8.34 -13.03
C GLY A 172 -19.35 9.29 -14.21
N LYS A 173 -19.63 10.58 -14.00
CA LYS A 173 -19.45 11.62 -15.03
C LYS A 173 -17.97 11.99 -15.22
N ALA A 174 -17.68 12.80 -16.23
CA ALA A 174 -16.37 13.41 -16.42
C ALA A 174 -15.92 14.11 -15.14
N GLY A 175 -14.68 13.86 -14.74
CA GLY A 175 -14.15 14.35 -13.49
C GLY A 175 -14.14 13.34 -12.35
N THR A 176 -14.85 12.21 -12.48
CA THR A 176 -14.91 11.20 -11.40
C THR A 176 -13.51 10.78 -10.97
N VAL A 177 -13.30 10.83 -9.65
CA VAL A 177 -12.09 10.35 -8.98
C VAL A 177 -12.49 9.26 -8.00
N SER A 178 -11.80 8.12 -8.04
CA SER A 178 -11.82 7.17 -6.93
C SER A 178 -10.50 7.16 -6.18
N LEU A 179 -10.61 7.23 -4.85
CA LEU A 179 -9.52 6.99 -3.92
C LEU A 179 -9.64 5.56 -3.43
N THR A 180 -8.61 4.75 -3.60
CA THR A 180 -8.62 3.33 -3.19
C THR A 180 -7.46 2.99 -2.29
N HIS A 181 -7.67 2.02 -1.39
CA HIS A 181 -6.58 1.29 -0.77
C HIS A 181 -5.72 0.67 -1.88
N PHE A 182 -4.40 0.65 -1.70
CA PHE A 182 -3.51 0.17 -2.75
C PHE A 182 -3.77 -1.29 -3.12
N ASP A 183 -3.95 -2.15 -2.10
CA ASP A 183 -4.15 -3.59 -2.25
C ASP A 183 -5.60 -4.02 -2.56
N ILE A 184 -6.53 -3.10 -2.83
CA ILE A 184 -7.89 -3.50 -3.22
C ILE A 184 -7.86 -4.25 -4.56
N GLY A 185 -8.60 -5.35 -4.63
CA GLY A 185 -8.89 -6.04 -5.88
C GLY A 185 -9.67 -5.11 -6.82
N HIS A 186 -9.32 -5.11 -8.10
CA HIS A 186 -10.01 -4.33 -9.10
C HIS A 186 -9.79 -4.89 -10.51
N ALA A 187 -10.62 -4.46 -11.44
CA ALA A 187 -10.60 -4.92 -12.83
C ALA A 187 -10.94 -3.78 -13.79
N ALA A 188 -10.27 -3.75 -14.94
CA ALA A 188 -10.68 -2.84 -16.00
C ALA A 188 -11.94 -3.39 -16.70
N GLY A 189 -13.04 -2.63 -16.66
CA GLY A 189 -14.22 -2.94 -17.46
C GLY A 189 -13.91 -2.95 -18.97
N VAL A 190 -14.77 -3.63 -19.72
CA VAL A 190 -14.68 -3.74 -21.18
C VAL A 190 -15.39 -2.57 -21.83
N ASN A 191 -14.70 -1.88 -22.74
CA ASN A 191 -15.27 -0.78 -23.50
C ASN A 191 -16.16 -1.34 -24.62
N ARG A 192 -17.45 -0.99 -24.59
CA ARG A 192 -18.46 -1.38 -25.58
C ARG A 192 -18.97 -0.20 -26.42
N LEU A 193 -18.41 1.00 -26.22
CA LEU A 193 -18.84 2.22 -26.91
C LEU A 193 -17.83 2.65 -27.99
N PRO A 194 -18.29 3.35 -29.05
CA PRO A 194 -17.42 3.81 -30.14
C PRO A 194 -16.65 5.09 -29.78
N ARG A 195 -16.08 5.14 -28.58
CA ARG A 195 -15.24 6.25 -28.09
C ARG A 195 -14.18 5.73 -27.11
N HIS A 196 -13.11 6.50 -26.91
CA HIS A 196 -12.03 6.15 -25.99
C HIS A 196 -12.51 6.13 -24.54
N ARG A 197 -11.90 5.24 -23.75
CA ARG A 197 -11.94 5.31 -22.30
C ARG A 197 -10.54 5.57 -21.78
N HIS A 198 -10.37 6.62 -20.97
CA HIS A 198 -9.15 6.86 -20.22
C HIS A 198 -9.40 6.72 -18.73
N MET A 199 -8.47 6.08 -18.04
CA MET A 199 -8.34 6.14 -16.57
C MET A 199 -6.87 6.36 -16.27
N ILE A 200 -6.55 7.36 -15.45
CA ILE A 200 -5.17 7.65 -15.08
C ILE A 200 -4.98 7.29 -13.63
N LYS A 201 -4.00 6.42 -13.38
CA LYS A 201 -3.62 5.94 -12.05
C LYS A 201 -2.49 6.79 -11.50
N PHE A 202 -2.68 7.30 -10.29
CA PHE A 202 -1.64 7.96 -9.49
C PHE A 202 -1.50 7.26 -8.15
N LEU A 203 -0.26 7.12 -7.69
CA LEU A 203 0.09 6.44 -6.45
C LEU A 203 0.58 7.45 -5.42
N TYR A 204 0.26 7.20 -4.16
CA TYR A 204 0.65 8.03 -3.04
C TYR A 204 1.08 7.16 -1.88
N LEU A 205 2.06 7.65 -1.12
CA LEU A 205 2.56 6.97 0.07
C LEU A 205 2.58 7.90 1.28
N ARG A 206 2.35 7.32 2.45
CA ARG A 206 2.39 7.99 3.75
C ARG A 206 3.82 8.41 4.09
N GLY A 207 4.00 9.69 4.42
CA GLY A 207 5.30 10.22 4.84
C GLY A 207 5.70 9.76 6.25
N ALA A 208 4.77 9.87 7.20
CA ALA A 208 4.99 9.55 8.60
C ALA A 208 3.84 8.72 9.20
N GLU A 209 4.18 7.86 10.16
CA GLU A 209 3.20 7.08 10.93
C GLU A 209 2.27 8.04 11.71
N PRO A 210 0.97 7.72 11.80
CA PRO A 210 -0.02 8.58 12.45
C PRO A 210 0.24 8.73 13.96
N THR A 211 0.21 9.96 14.45
CA THR A 211 0.24 10.27 15.90
C THR A 211 -1.08 10.87 16.41
N ALA A 212 -1.97 11.24 15.49
CA ALA A 212 -3.31 11.76 15.73
C ALA A 212 -4.12 11.67 14.41
N PRO A 213 -5.45 11.76 14.47
CA PRO A 213 -6.29 11.93 13.28
C PRO A 213 -5.82 13.09 12.39
N SER A 214 -5.85 12.88 11.07
CA SER A 214 -5.47 13.88 10.06
C SER A 214 -6.64 14.32 9.17
N TRP A 215 -7.86 13.90 9.52
CA TRP A 215 -9.11 14.23 8.83
C TRP A 215 -9.97 15.16 9.71
N ASP A 216 -11.19 15.53 9.27
CA ASP A 216 -12.14 16.28 10.10
C ASP A 216 -12.76 15.38 11.18
N CYS A 217 -11.95 15.06 12.19
CA CYS A 217 -12.31 14.11 13.23
C CYS A 217 -13.18 14.75 14.31
N LYS A 218 -14.38 14.20 14.54
CA LYS A 218 -15.28 14.61 15.64
C LYS A 218 -15.20 13.64 16.81
N SER A 219 -14.92 12.37 16.54
CA SER A 219 -14.76 11.32 17.55
C SER A 219 -13.68 10.32 17.13
N SER A 220 -12.78 9.98 18.05
CA SER A 220 -11.79 8.90 17.86
C SER A 220 -12.28 7.52 18.33
N ALA A 221 -13.57 7.40 18.70
CA ALA A 221 -14.19 6.13 19.04
C ALA A 221 -14.63 5.39 17.77
N TRP A 222 -14.26 4.11 17.67
CA TRP A 222 -14.68 3.27 16.56
C TRP A 222 -16.19 3.00 16.62
N GLN A 223 -16.79 2.96 15.43
CA GLN A 223 -18.12 2.40 15.17
C GLN A 223 -18.14 1.95 13.71
N LYS A 224 -19.03 1.03 13.33
CA LYS A 224 -19.21 0.66 11.92
C LYS A 224 -19.75 1.84 11.09
N PRO A 225 -19.36 1.98 9.81
CA PRO A 225 -19.98 2.94 8.92
C PRO A 225 -21.41 2.52 8.56
N GLN A 226 -22.20 3.45 8.05
CA GLN A 226 -23.56 3.21 7.58
C GLN A 226 -23.56 2.33 6.33
N GLU A 227 -22.66 2.59 5.39
CA GLU A 227 -22.56 1.86 4.13
C GLU A 227 -21.41 0.85 4.16
N ILE A 228 -21.77 -0.44 4.19
CA ILE A 228 -20.83 -1.56 4.16
C ILE A 228 -21.08 -2.40 2.92
N THR A 229 -20.07 -2.45 2.04
CA THR A 229 -20.05 -3.28 0.83
C THR A 229 -19.08 -4.47 0.97
N ALA A 230 -18.26 -4.50 2.03
CA ALA A 230 -17.41 -5.65 2.34
C ALA A 230 -18.28 -6.89 2.66
N PRO A 231 -17.93 -8.08 2.13
CA PRO A 231 -18.77 -9.28 2.25
C PRO A 231 -18.72 -9.96 3.62
N TYR A 232 -17.68 -9.70 4.41
CA TYR A 232 -17.47 -10.33 5.71
C TYR A 232 -17.23 -9.26 6.78
N ASP A 233 -17.69 -9.55 8.00
CA ASP A 233 -17.47 -8.70 9.16
C ASP A 233 -16.04 -8.90 9.69
N LEU A 234 -15.15 -7.96 9.37
CA LEU A 234 -13.75 -7.93 9.81
C LEU A 234 -13.52 -6.79 10.81
N GLU A 235 -14.51 -6.49 11.66
CA GLU A 235 -14.48 -5.39 12.62
C GLU A 235 -13.22 -5.32 13.46
N LEU A 236 -12.64 -6.47 13.85
CA LEU A 236 -11.40 -6.50 14.60
C LEU A 236 -10.23 -5.88 13.80
N ALA A 237 -10.10 -6.21 12.50
CA ALA A 237 -9.09 -5.61 11.63
C ALA A 237 -9.37 -4.13 11.35
N TRP A 238 -10.65 -3.77 11.15
CA TRP A 238 -11.06 -2.40 10.85
C TRP A 238 -10.83 -1.45 12.03
N SER A 239 -11.28 -1.86 13.22
CA SER A 239 -11.11 -1.09 14.46
C SER A 239 -9.64 -0.98 14.87
N HIS A 240 -8.83 -2.02 14.62
CA HIS A 240 -7.38 -1.97 14.78
C HIS A 240 -6.71 -0.95 13.86
N GLY A 241 -7.08 -0.94 12.57
CA GLY A 241 -6.60 0.06 11.61
C GLY A 241 -7.05 1.48 11.96
N TRP A 242 -8.27 1.64 12.48
CA TRP A 242 -8.79 2.91 12.98
C TRP A 242 -8.01 3.42 14.19
N ASP A 243 -7.71 2.55 15.15
CA ASP A 243 -6.91 2.89 16.34
C ASP A 243 -5.50 3.33 15.96
N TRP A 244 -4.88 2.65 14.99
CA TRP A 244 -3.62 3.08 14.40
C TRP A 244 -3.73 4.45 13.73
N LEU A 245 -4.74 4.70 12.88
CA LEU A 245 -4.96 6.02 12.25
C LEU A 245 -5.21 7.14 13.26
N CYS A 246 -5.80 6.83 14.42
CA CYS A 246 -5.97 7.75 15.53
C CYS A 246 -4.67 8.00 16.33
N GLY A 247 -3.57 7.31 16.01
CA GLY A 247 -2.29 7.40 16.73
C GLY A 247 -2.29 6.72 18.09
N LYS A 248 -3.22 5.80 18.36
CA LYS A 248 -3.27 5.07 19.63
C LYS A 248 -2.11 4.07 19.69
N ARG A 249 -1.42 4.04 20.84
CA ARG A 249 -0.32 3.09 21.07
C ARG A 249 -0.83 1.67 21.24
N ASP A 250 -1.87 1.51 22.04
CA ASP A 250 -2.67 0.30 22.08
C ASP A 250 -3.68 0.34 20.91
N ARG A 251 -3.56 -0.63 20.00
CA ARG A 251 -4.37 -0.72 18.77
C ARG A 251 -5.64 -1.56 18.98
N TYR A 252 -5.89 -2.03 20.20
CA TYR A 252 -7.07 -2.80 20.57
C TYR A 252 -8.02 -2.04 21.52
N VAL A 253 -7.85 -0.72 21.65
CA VAL A 253 -8.71 0.15 22.49
C VAL A 253 -10.16 0.08 22.05
N SER A 254 -10.40 -0.08 20.75
CA SER A 254 -11.74 -0.17 20.17
C SER A 254 -12.37 -1.58 20.26
N VAL A 255 -11.64 -2.59 20.76
CA VAL A 255 -12.18 -3.93 20.93
C VAL A 255 -13.06 -3.99 22.17
N ALA A 256 -14.31 -4.44 21.97
CA ALA A 256 -15.24 -4.65 23.07
C ALA A 256 -14.80 -5.83 23.95
N LYS A 257 -14.85 -5.64 25.27
CA LYS A 257 -14.67 -6.74 26.22
C LYS A 257 -15.74 -7.80 26.01
N ALA A 258 -15.33 -9.06 25.98
CA ALA A 258 -16.24 -10.18 25.80
C ALA A 258 -16.58 -10.86 27.13
N THR A 259 -17.72 -11.55 27.14
CA THR A 259 -18.19 -12.41 28.24
C THR A 259 -18.65 -13.73 27.65
N GLY A 260 -18.49 -14.84 28.37
CA GLY A 260 -18.91 -16.16 27.89
C GLY A 260 -17.88 -17.24 28.20
N ASP A 261 -18.04 -18.41 27.57
CA ASP A 261 -17.14 -19.55 27.73
C ASP A 261 -16.12 -19.59 26.58
N VAL A 262 -14.84 -19.38 26.91
CA VAL A 262 -13.73 -19.46 25.97
C VAL A 262 -13.66 -20.84 25.32
N ALA A 263 -13.93 -21.94 26.05
CA ALA A 263 -13.86 -23.28 25.51
C ALA A 263 -14.94 -23.53 24.45
N GLU A 264 -16.15 -22.99 24.65
CA GLU A 264 -17.21 -23.02 23.64
C GLU A 264 -16.78 -22.27 22.37
N LEU A 265 -16.23 -21.06 22.53
CA LEU A 265 -15.77 -20.24 21.41
C LEU A 265 -14.63 -20.91 20.63
N VAL A 266 -13.69 -21.57 21.32
CA VAL A 266 -12.65 -22.38 20.68
C VAL A 266 -13.26 -23.52 19.87
N GLY A 267 -14.25 -24.23 20.40
CA GLY A 267 -14.97 -25.27 19.68
C GLY A 267 -15.66 -24.76 18.40
N ARG A 268 -16.06 -23.48 18.36
CA ARG A 268 -16.68 -22.85 17.20
C ARG A 268 -15.68 -22.45 16.11
N LEU A 269 -14.37 -22.57 16.33
CA LEU A 269 -13.35 -22.35 15.30
C LEU A 269 -13.18 -23.54 14.35
N ASP A 270 -13.74 -24.71 14.68
CA ASP A 270 -13.67 -25.94 13.88
C ASP A 270 -14.05 -25.67 12.40
N PRO A 271 -13.26 -26.13 11.40
CA PRO A 271 -13.56 -25.95 9.98
C PRO A 271 -14.93 -26.44 9.52
N LYS A 272 -15.58 -27.36 10.27
CA LYS A 272 -16.93 -27.87 9.99
C LYS A 272 -18.03 -26.90 10.42
N VAL A 273 -17.73 -25.91 11.25
CA VAL A 273 -18.66 -24.87 11.67
C VAL A 273 -18.82 -23.84 10.54
N GLN A 274 -20.02 -23.26 10.40
CA GLN A 274 -20.29 -22.24 9.40
C GLN A 274 -19.35 -21.04 9.56
N LEU A 275 -18.77 -20.57 8.46
CA LEU A 275 -17.79 -19.47 8.45
C LEU A 275 -18.21 -18.26 9.28
N GLN A 276 -19.45 -17.79 9.13
CA GLN A 276 -19.93 -16.62 9.87
C GLN A 276 -19.82 -16.80 11.39
N GLN A 277 -20.08 -18.01 11.90
CA GLN A 277 -19.96 -18.33 13.31
C GLN A 277 -18.50 -18.44 13.75
N ARG A 278 -17.60 -18.93 12.87
CA ARG A 278 -16.15 -18.96 13.11
C ARG A 278 -15.58 -17.55 13.22
N LEU A 279 -15.98 -16.64 12.33
CA LEU A 279 -15.58 -15.22 12.36
C LEU A 279 -16.06 -14.53 13.65
N GLN A 280 -17.33 -14.75 14.04
CA GLN A 280 -17.88 -14.25 15.29
C GLN A 280 -17.15 -14.79 16.51
N ALA A 281 -16.77 -16.08 16.50
CA ALA A 281 -16.03 -16.70 17.59
C ALA A 281 -14.62 -16.10 17.72
N ALA A 282 -13.89 -15.93 16.61
CA ALA A 282 -12.59 -15.28 16.61
C ALA A 282 -12.66 -13.84 17.14
N GLN A 283 -13.62 -13.04 16.66
CA GLN A 283 -13.82 -11.68 17.15
C GLN A 283 -14.17 -11.66 18.65
N ALA A 284 -15.01 -12.57 19.14
CA ALA A 284 -15.35 -12.66 20.55
C ALA A 284 -14.13 -13.03 21.41
N LEU A 285 -13.30 -13.98 20.95
CA LEU A 285 -12.07 -14.39 21.64
C LEU A 285 -11.09 -13.23 21.83
N ALA A 286 -11.01 -12.30 20.86
CA ALA A 286 -10.18 -11.10 21.00
C ALA A 286 -10.57 -10.24 22.23
N GLY A 287 -11.86 -10.17 22.55
CA GLY A 287 -12.37 -9.44 23.71
C GLY A 287 -12.03 -10.06 25.08
N PHE A 288 -11.45 -11.27 25.11
CA PHE A 288 -10.91 -11.92 26.31
C PHE A 288 -9.40 -11.74 26.44
N ALA A 289 -8.70 -11.12 25.49
CA ALA A 289 -7.25 -10.93 25.53
C ALA A 289 -6.48 -12.19 25.97
N ALA A 290 -5.58 -12.08 26.94
CA ALA A 290 -4.75 -13.18 27.42
C ALA A 290 -5.56 -14.35 28.02
N GLU A 291 -6.76 -14.10 28.55
CA GLU A 291 -7.64 -15.16 29.04
C GLU A 291 -8.10 -16.14 27.94
N ALA A 292 -8.01 -15.75 26.66
CA ALA A 292 -8.26 -16.63 25.51
C ALA A 292 -7.03 -17.46 25.07
N ALA A 293 -5.98 -17.58 25.88
CA ALA A 293 -4.77 -18.36 25.55
C ALA A 293 -5.05 -19.79 25.04
N ALA A 294 -6.11 -20.44 25.52
CA ALA A 294 -6.51 -21.78 25.06
C ALA A 294 -6.90 -21.83 23.57
N ALA A 295 -7.21 -20.70 22.94
CA ALA A 295 -7.56 -20.61 21.52
C ALA A 295 -6.35 -20.55 20.59
N VAL A 296 -5.15 -20.26 21.12
CA VAL A 296 -3.95 -20.00 20.31
C VAL A 296 -3.65 -21.13 19.30
N PRO A 297 -3.67 -22.43 19.67
CA PRO A 297 -3.39 -23.49 18.70
C PRO A 297 -4.37 -23.50 17.51
N SER A 298 -5.68 -23.37 17.78
CA SER A 298 -6.71 -23.36 16.72
C SER A 298 -6.65 -22.10 15.86
N LEU A 299 -6.28 -20.96 16.44
CA LEU A 299 -6.12 -19.71 15.70
C LEU A 299 -4.85 -19.73 14.82
N VAL A 300 -3.75 -20.32 15.30
CA VAL A 300 -2.53 -20.52 14.48
C VAL A 300 -2.83 -21.43 13.28
N GLU A 301 -3.61 -22.51 13.47
CA GLU A 301 -4.08 -23.35 12.36
C GLU A 301 -4.92 -22.54 11.35
N CYS A 302 -5.76 -21.62 11.84
CA CYS A 302 -6.55 -20.74 10.98
C CYS A 302 -5.73 -19.74 10.15
N LEU A 303 -4.45 -19.50 10.46
CA LEU A 303 -3.57 -18.69 9.59
C LEU A 303 -3.25 -19.40 8.27
N GLY A 304 -3.29 -20.74 8.26
CA GLY A 304 -3.00 -21.58 7.09
C GLY A 304 -4.22 -21.94 6.24
N THR A 305 -5.42 -21.42 6.53
CA THR A 305 -6.63 -21.75 5.76
C THR A 305 -6.71 -20.98 4.43
N ASP A 306 -7.36 -21.53 3.41
CA ASP A 306 -7.54 -20.82 2.13
C ASP A 306 -8.50 -19.63 2.23
N HIS A 307 -9.39 -19.62 3.23
CA HIS A 307 -10.42 -18.60 3.36
C HIS A 307 -9.85 -17.28 3.91
N GLN A 308 -9.81 -16.24 3.06
CA GLN A 308 -9.15 -14.97 3.34
C GLN A 308 -9.66 -14.28 4.61
N ALA A 309 -10.99 -14.19 4.80
CA ALA A 309 -11.56 -13.55 5.99
C ALA A 309 -11.19 -14.26 7.30
N MET A 310 -11.05 -15.60 7.28
CA MET A 310 -10.75 -16.38 8.48
C MET A 310 -9.29 -16.18 8.90
N ARG A 311 -8.36 -16.13 7.93
CA ARG A 311 -6.96 -15.79 8.20
C ARG A 311 -6.82 -14.41 8.83
N VAL A 312 -7.51 -13.41 8.29
CA VAL A 312 -7.49 -12.03 8.81
C VAL A 312 -8.06 -11.99 10.22
N ALA A 313 -9.21 -12.63 10.47
CA ALA A 313 -9.79 -12.69 11.81
C ALA A 313 -8.85 -13.38 12.81
N ALA A 314 -8.21 -14.49 12.43
CA ALA A 314 -7.25 -15.19 13.27
C ALA A 314 -6.00 -14.34 13.57
N THR A 315 -5.47 -13.64 12.56
CA THR A 315 -4.31 -12.74 12.68
C THR A 315 -4.51 -11.72 13.79
N TYR A 316 -5.60 -10.95 13.71
CA TYR A 316 -5.85 -9.89 14.68
C TYR A 316 -6.34 -10.41 16.03
N THR A 317 -6.96 -11.60 16.07
CA THR A 317 -7.33 -12.25 17.34
C THR A 317 -6.08 -12.70 18.10
N LEU A 318 -5.11 -13.31 17.41
CA LEU A 318 -3.82 -13.68 18.01
C LEU A 318 -3.07 -12.45 18.51
N GLY A 319 -3.08 -11.35 17.75
CA GLY A 319 -2.51 -10.09 18.21
C GLY A 319 -3.18 -9.53 19.47
N ALA A 320 -4.51 -9.68 19.61
CA ALA A 320 -5.26 -9.27 20.81
C ALA A 320 -5.00 -10.18 22.02
N ILE A 321 -4.79 -11.48 21.80
CA ILE A 321 -4.40 -12.43 22.86
C ILE A 321 -3.02 -12.05 23.44
N GLY A 322 -2.09 -11.60 22.59
CA GLY A 322 -0.80 -11.08 23.00
C GLY A 322 0.20 -12.16 23.37
N GLU A 323 0.85 -12.02 24.54
CA GLU A 323 2.00 -12.83 24.97
C GLU A 323 1.86 -14.35 24.79
N PRO A 324 0.71 -14.99 25.12
CA PRO A 324 0.55 -16.45 24.91
C PRO A 324 0.70 -16.91 23.46
N ALA A 325 0.51 -16.02 22.48
CA ALA A 325 0.63 -16.33 21.07
C ALA A 325 2.04 -16.10 20.50
N ILE A 326 2.97 -15.47 21.22
CA ILE A 326 4.29 -15.11 20.69
C ILE A 326 5.07 -16.35 20.23
N GLU A 327 5.37 -17.31 21.11
CA GLU A 327 6.18 -18.48 20.75
C GLU A 327 5.55 -19.34 19.64
N PRO A 328 4.24 -19.66 19.67
CA PRO A 328 3.59 -20.34 18.55
C PRO A 328 3.72 -19.61 17.20
N LEU A 329 3.66 -18.28 17.20
CA LEU A 329 3.84 -17.47 15.99
C LEU A 329 5.31 -17.45 15.51
N LEU A 330 6.29 -17.40 16.41
CA LEU A 330 7.70 -17.51 16.04
C LEU A 330 8.00 -18.88 15.40
N GLU A 331 7.43 -19.95 15.96
CA GLU A 331 7.59 -21.29 15.38
C GLU A 331 6.92 -21.42 14.03
N ALA A 332 5.74 -20.82 13.84
CA ALA A 332 5.09 -20.74 12.53
C ALA A 332 5.97 -20.03 11.49
N LEU A 333 6.65 -18.94 11.87
CA LEU A 333 7.59 -18.26 10.97
C LEU A 333 8.82 -19.11 10.64
N ARG A 334 9.41 -19.80 11.62
CA ARG A 334 10.53 -20.72 11.37
C ARG A 334 10.12 -21.88 10.46
N GLN A 335 8.92 -22.42 10.65
CA GLN A 335 8.38 -23.48 9.81
C GLN A 335 8.21 -22.99 8.36
N ALA A 336 7.57 -21.82 8.16
CA ALA A 336 7.48 -21.21 6.83
C ALA A 336 8.87 -20.95 6.22
N GLY A 337 9.84 -20.54 7.03
CA GLY A 337 11.23 -20.39 6.64
C GLY A 337 11.90 -21.67 6.14
N ARG A 338 11.62 -22.82 6.78
CA ARG A 338 12.09 -24.14 6.35
C ARG A 338 11.43 -24.57 5.03
N GLU A 339 10.12 -24.38 4.91
CA GLU A 339 9.36 -24.73 3.70
C GLU A 339 9.80 -23.90 2.47
N ALA A 340 10.11 -22.61 2.67
CA ALA A 340 10.63 -21.73 1.63
C ALA A 340 12.07 -22.07 1.21
N ALA A 341 12.86 -22.72 2.06
CA ALA A 341 14.20 -23.20 1.68
C ALA A 341 14.10 -24.44 0.76
N GLU A 342 13.05 -25.23 0.91
CA GLU A 342 12.77 -26.40 0.07
C GLU A 342 12.20 -26.01 -1.31
N HIS A 343 11.52 -24.87 -1.40
CA HIS A 343 10.88 -24.36 -2.61
C HIS A 343 11.44 -22.96 -2.90
N GLU A 344 12.40 -22.85 -3.84
CA GLU A 344 13.06 -21.60 -4.26
C GLU A 344 12.25 -20.35 -3.89
N ALA A 345 12.73 -19.62 -2.88
CA ALA A 345 12.08 -18.46 -2.25
C ALA A 345 11.36 -17.54 -3.26
N PRO A 346 10.22 -16.92 -2.88
CA PRO A 346 9.13 -16.62 -3.80
C PRO A 346 9.61 -15.88 -5.06
N PRO A 347 9.18 -16.31 -6.26
CA PRO A 347 9.68 -15.81 -7.55
C PRO A 347 9.44 -14.30 -7.80
N ALA A 348 8.69 -13.61 -6.93
CA ALA A 348 8.20 -12.24 -7.14
C ALA A 348 8.87 -11.16 -6.27
N TRP A 349 10.20 -11.21 -6.06
CA TRP A 349 10.90 -10.16 -5.30
C TRP A 349 11.37 -8.96 -6.15
N ASN A 350 11.49 -9.16 -7.46
CA ASN A 350 11.96 -8.13 -8.38
C ASN A 350 10.84 -7.18 -8.81
N GLU A 351 9.66 -7.69 -9.13
CA GLU A 351 8.48 -6.90 -9.46
C GLU A 351 7.23 -7.60 -8.92
N GLY A 352 6.24 -6.83 -8.46
CA GLY A 352 4.99 -7.38 -7.93
C GLY A 352 4.69 -6.96 -6.49
N ALA A 353 3.83 -7.73 -5.83
CA ALA A 353 3.55 -7.57 -4.42
C ALA A 353 3.87 -8.89 -3.70
N ILE A 354 4.47 -8.78 -2.53
CA ILE A 354 4.88 -9.92 -1.71
C ILE A 354 3.84 -10.11 -0.60
N ASN A 355 3.34 -11.32 -0.46
CA ASN A 355 2.51 -11.67 0.69
C ASN A 355 3.41 -12.15 1.82
N MET A 356 3.41 -11.43 2.92
CA MET A 356 4.10 -11.85 4.14
C MET A 356 3.29 -12.90 4.88
N GLU A 357 3.94 -13.61 5.80
CA GLU A 357 3.24 -14.56 6.64
C GLU A 357 2.24 -13.85 7.56
N ASP A 358 1.04 -14.42 7.70
CA ASP A 358 0.04 -13.83 8.60
C ASP A 358 0.52 -13.90 10.06
N ALA A 359 1.43 -14.83 10.38
CA ALA A 359 2.10 -14.86 11.67
C ALA A 359 2.97 -13.60 11.92
N ALA A 360 3.62 -13.06 10.89
CA ALA A 360 4.37 -11.81 10.99
C ALA A 360 3.41 -10.61 11.21
N GLN A 361 2.25 -10.61 10.53
CA GLN A 361 1.21 -9.60 10.75
C GLN A 361 0.63 -9.67 12.17
N ALA A 362 0.41 -10.88 12.71
CA ALA A 362 -0.10 -11.10 14.06
C ALA A 362 0.90 -10.60 15.11
N LEU A 363 2.19 -10.93 14.96
CA LEU A 363 3.27 -10.41 15.80
C LEU A 363 3.32 -8.88 15.74
N ALA A 364 3.23 -8.29 14.53
CA ALA A 364 3.20 -6.84 14.36
C ALA A 364 2.00 -6.17 15.03
N ALA A 365 0.83 -6.82 15.02
CA ALA A 365 -0.38 -6.31 15.67
C ALA A 365 -0.25 -6.25 17.21
N MET A 366 0.57 -7.10 17.82
CA MET A 366 0.90 -7.03 19.27
C MET A 366 1.73 -5.80 19.65
N GLY A 367 2.40 -5.17 18.68
CA GLY A 367 3.26 -4.01 18.91
C GLY A 367 4.46 -4.33 19.81
N GLY A 368 4.67 -3.49 20.82
CA GLY A 368 5.86 -3.54 21.68
C GLY A 368 6.10 -4.87 22.41
N LEU A 369 5.05 -5.66 22.67
CA LEU A 369 5.13 -6.92 23.39
C LEU A 369 5.98 -7.97 22.67
N ALA A 370 6.00 -7.95 21.32
CA ALA A 370 6.68 -8.96 20.51
C ALA A 370 8.10 -8.54 20.07
N VAL A 371 8.54 -7.31 20.36
CA VAL A 371 9.78 -6.75 19.79
C VAL A 371 11.01 -7.58 20.14
N GLU A 372 11.21 -7.91 21.42
CA GLU A 372 12.37 -8.68 21.88
C GLU A 372 12.41 -10.07 21.25
N ALA A 373 11.26 -10.75 21.22
CA ALA A 373 11.13 -12.09 20.67
C ALA A 373 11.38 -12.12 19.14
N VAL A 374 10.84 -11.15 18.40
CA VAL A 374 11.03 -11.04 16.94
C VAL A 374 12.46 -10.67 16.58
N CYS A 375 13.16 -9.89 17.41
CA CYS A 375 14.57 -9.58 17.21
C CYS A 375 15.43 -10.85 17.09
N GLY A 376 15.12 -11.91 17.85
CA GLY A 376 15.84 -13.19 17.77
C GLY A 376 15.76 -13.87 16.40
N LEU A 377 14.77 -13.53 15.56
CA LEU A 377 14.60 -14.08 14.22
C LEU A 377 15.39 -13.32 13.13
N LEU A 378 15.96 -12.16 13.43
CA LEU A 378 16.77 -11.38 12.47
C LEU A 378 18.09 -12.06 12.11
N THR A 379 18.52 -13.07 12.87
CA THR A 379 19.73 -13.86 12.62
C THR A 379 19.42 -15.33 12.32
N ASP A 380 18.16 -15.64 11.98
CA ASP A 380 17.75 -16.99 11.61
C ASP A 380 18.44 -17.44 10.32
N GLU A 381 18.68 -18.75 10.18
CA GLU A 381 19.35 -19.32 9.02
C GLU A 381 18.55 -19.13 7.73
N SER A 382 17.21 -19.17 7.80
CA SER A 382 16.34 -18.97 6.65
C SER A 382 16.21 -17.48 6.30
N GLU A 383 16.50 -17.14 5.04
CA GLU A 383 16.26 -15.81 4.48
C GLU A 383 14.80 -15.36 4.69
N TRP A 384 13.84 -16.28 4.48
CA TRP A 384 12.41 -15.95 4.58
C TRP A 384 11.98 -15.63 6.02
N THR A 385 12.56 -16.33 7.01
CA THR A 385 12.36 -16.00 8.43
C THR A 385 12.88 -14.59 8.73
N ARG A 386 14.12 -14.27 8.30
CA ARG A 386 14.73 -12.94 8.52
C ARG A 386 13.91 -11.82 7.87
N VAL A 387 13.44 -12.04 6.64
CA VAL A 387 12.57 -11.11 5.91
C VAL A 387 11.26 -10.85 6.67
N ASN A 388 10.57 -11.90 7.13
CA ASN A 388 9.34 -11.74 7.92
C ASN A 388 9.57 -11.06 9.27
N ALA A 389 10.71 -11.32 9.92
CA ALA A 389 11.08 -10.65 11.16
C ALA A 389 11.31 -9.15 10.97
N ALA A 390 12.09 -8.76 9.95
CA ALA A 390 12.31 -7.36 9.62
C ALA A 390 11.00 -6.65 9.26
N PHE A 391 10.14 -7.30 8.46
CA PHE A 391 8.81 -6.80 8.13
C PHE A 391 7.95 -6.56 9.38
N ALA A 392 7.82 -7.57 10.25
CA ALA A 392 7.02 -7.45 11.47
C ALA A 392 7.48 -6.28 12.36
N LEU A 393 8.80 -6.12 12.55
CA LEU A 393 9.36 -4.99 13.30
C LEU A 393 9.06 -3.63 12.65
N GLY A 394 9.05 -3.54 11.31
CA GLY A 394 8.64 -2.34 10.59
C GLY A 394 7.16 -1.99 10.80
N GLU A 395 6.28 -3.00 10.77
CA GLU A 395 4.84 -2.84 10.99
C GLU A 395 4.47 -2.48 12.45
N MET A 396 5.37 -2.75 13.40
CA MET A 396 5.27 -2.30 14.80
C MET A 396 5.54 -0.80 14.98
N ASP A 397 5.97 -0.08 13.93
CA ASP A 397 6.34 1.33 13.97
C ASP A 397 7.40 1.66 15.04
N SER A 398 7.40 2.89 15.53
CA SER A 398 8.13 3.34 16.71
C SER A 398 8.09 2.43 17.97
N HIS A 399 7.17 1.45 18.10
CA HIS A 399 7.25 0.45 19.18
C HIS A 399 8.52 -0.41 19.07
N ALA A 400 9.01 -0.66 17.85
CA ALA A 400 10.23 -1.43 17.60
C ALA A 400 11.52 -0.59 17.61
N ALA A 401 11.51 0.62 18.19
CA ALA A 401 12.69 1.48 18.22
C ALA A 401 13.92 0.84 18.90
N SER A 402 13.73 -0.08 19.85
CA SER A 402 14.82 -0.84 20.47
C SER A 402 15.47 -1.87 19.53
N ALA A 403 14.80 -2.27 18.45
CA ALA A 403 15.31 -3.22 17.46
C ALA A 403 16.25 -2.57 16.43
N VAL A 404 16.32 -1.24 16.38
CA VAL A 404 17.12 -0.51 15.38
C VAL A 404 18.57 -0.99 15.30
N PRO A 405 19.32 -1.20 16.40
CA PRO A 405 20.69 -1.70 16.31
C PRO A 405 20.81 -3.06 15.62
N MET A 406 19.82 -3.95 15.82
CA MET A 406 19.81 -5.28 15.18
C MET A 406 19.40 -5.20 13.71
N LEU A 407 18.44 -4.33 13.38
CA LEU A 407 18.09 -4.05 11.99
C LEU A 407 19.26 -3.43 11.22
N VAL A 408 20.06 -2.56 11.83
CA VAL A 408 21.28 -2.02 11.19
C VAL A 408 22.22 -3.13 10.73
N ALA A 409 22.34 -4.23 11.49
CA ALA A 409 23.15 -5.38 11.09
C ALA A 409 22.58 -6.09 9.85
N GLY A 410 21.25 -6.09 9.66
CA GLY A 410 20.58 -6.64 8.49
C GLY A 410 20.86 -5.87 7.18
N LEU A 411 21.39 -4.65 7.25
CA LEU A 411 21.85 -3.91 6.06
C LEU A 411 23.13 -4.49 5.45
N GLU A 412 23.82 -5.36 6.18
CA GLU A 412 25.04 -6.06 5.73
C GLU A 412 24.74 -7.52 5.30
N ASP A 413 23.45 -7.91 5.21
CA ASP A 413 23.04 -9.24 4.73
C ASP A 413 23.35 -9.38 3.23
N ALA A 414 23.82 -10.56 2.81
CA ALA A 414 24.11 -10.86 1.41
C ALA A 414 22.85 -10.80 0.53
N SER A 415 21.69 -11.13 1.12
CA SER A 415 20.42 -11.07 0.44
C SER A 415 19.89 -9.64 0.34
N HIS A 416 19.75 -9.15 -0.90
CA HIS A 416 19.07 -7.89 -1.15
C HIS A 416 17.63 -7.87 -0.60
N ARG A 417 17.01 -9.02 -0.39
CA ARG A 417 15.63 -9.12 0.11
C ARG A 417 15.56 -8.74 1.59
N VAL A 418 16.52 -9.23 2.38
CA VAL A 418 16.69 -8.86 3.79
C VAL A 418 17.07 -7.39 3.89
N VAL A 419 18.04 -6.92 3.09
CA VAL A 419 18.47 -5.51 3.08
C VAL A 419 17.31 -4.57 2.77
N ARG A 420 16.52 -4.84 1.72
CA ARG A 420 15.39 -3.99 1.32
C ARG A 420 14.30 -3.94 2.39
N THR A 421 13.92 -5.09 2.92
CA THR A 421 12.92 -5.16 4.00
C THR A 421 13.41 -4.44 5.26
N THR A 422 14.71 -4.54 5.54
CA THR A 422 15.36 -3.83 6.66
C THR A 422 15.34 -2.31 6.47
N ILE A 423 15.61 -1.81 5.25
CA ILE A 423 15.51 -0.37 4.94
C ILE A 423 14.08 0.12 5.16
N ASP A 424 13.07 -0.62 4.68
CA ASP A 424 11.66 -0.25 4.86
C ASP A 424 11.26 -0.29 6.34
N ALA A 425 11.71 -1.30 7.09
CA ALA A 425 11.47 -1.41 8.52
C ALA A 425 12.07 -0.24 9.31
N LEU A 426 13.34 0.10 9.05
CA LEU A 426 13.99 1.27 9.64
C LEU A 426 13.23 2.56 9.28
N GLY A 427 12.77 2.69 8.04
CA GLY A 427 11.98 3.83 7.57
C GLY A 427 10.63 3.98 8.28
N SER A 428 9.95 2.87 8.56
CA SER A 428 8.67 2.86 9.29
C SER A 428 8.85 3.05 10.79
N ILE A 429 9.94 2.56 11.38
CA ILE A 429 10.30 2.83 12.77
C ILE A 429 10.66 4.30 12.95
N ALA A 430 11.48 4.85 12.03
CA ALA A 430 12.02 6.21 11.94
C ALA A 430 12.83 6.72 13.16
N LYS A 431 12.37 6.45 14.38
CA LYS A 431 13.02 6.78 15.63
C LYS A 431 14.35 6.02 15.74
N GLY A 432 15.44 6.76 15.81
CA GLY A 432 16.79 6.20 15.85
C GLY A 432 17.37 5.86 14.47
N MET A 433 16.77 6.36 13.38
CA MET A 433 17.24 6.13 12.01
C MET A 433 18.77 6.30 11.87
N PRO A 434 19.50 5.25 11.44
CA PRO A 434 20.94 5.30 11.24
C PRO A 434 21.28 6.01 9.92
N LEU A 435 21.30 7.36 9.93
CA LEU A 435 21.49 8.17 8.72
C LEU A 435 22.76 7.78 7.93
N ASP A 436 23.88 7.53 8.60
CA ASP A 436 25.11 7.12 7.91
C ASP A 436 24.96 5.78 7.17
N ALA A 437 24.23 4.82 7.74
CA ALA A 437 23.97 3.54 7.10
C ALA A 437 22.98 3.69 5.94
N LEU A 438 21.91 4.47 6.11
CA LEU A 438 20.98 4.81 5.05
C LEU A 438 21.67 5.51 3.88
N GLY A 439 22.60 6.44 4.17
CA GLY A 439 23.41 7.13 3.17
C GLY A 439 24.29 6.19 2.36
N ARG A 440 24.84 5.12 2.95
CA ARG A 440 25.56 4.09 2.19
C ARG A 440 24.63 3.34 1.23
N MET A 441 23.38 3.09 1.64
CA MET A 441 22.41 2.35 0.84
C MET A 441 21.95 3.09 -0.43
N LEU A 442 22.03 4.43 -0.47
CA LEU A 442 21.80 5.22 -1.68
C LEU A 442 22.78 4.87 -2.83
N GLN A 443 23.92 4.28 -2.49
CA GLN A 443 25.00 3.97 -3.43
C GLN A 443 25.37 2.49 -3.41
N ALA A 444 24.59 1.65 -2.72
CA ALA A 444 24.94 0.26 -2.51
C ALA A 444 25.10 -0.49 -3.84
N ASP A 445 26.10 -1.36 -3.90
CA ASP A 445 26.45 -2.14 -5.07
C ASP A 445 27.04 -3.46 -4.59
N HIS A 446 26.47 -4.59 -5.04
CA HIS A 446 26.89 -5.92 -4.64
C HIS A 446 26.86 -6.83 -5.88
N PRO A 447 27.87 -7.69 -6.10
CA PRO A 447 27.97 -8.53 -7.29
C PRO A 447 26.73 -9.39 -7.57
N ASP A 448 26.07 -9.86 -6.52
CA ASP A 448 24.88 -10.73 -6.64
C ASP A 448 23.58 -9.95 -6.89
N TRP A 449 23.62 -8.61 -6.90
CA TRP A 449 22.43 -7.75 -7.04
C TRP A 449 22.26 -7.21 -8.47
N HIS A 450 22.97 -7.79 -9.44
CA HIS A 450 22.90 -7.47 -10.87
C HIS A 450 22.12 -8.50 -11.70
N GLY A 451 21.50 -9.49 -11.05
CA GLY A 451 20.72 -10.53 -11.73
C GLY A 451 19.55 -9.96 -12.55
N GLU A 452 19.23 -10.64 -13.65
CA GLU A 452 18.16 -10.22 -14.58
C GLU A 452 16.80 -10.14 -13.88
N ALA A 453 16.02 -9.14 -14.27
CA ALA A 453 14.63 -8.97 -13.87
C ALA A 453 13.74 -8.82 -15.11
N TYR A 454 12.42 -8.89 -14.92
CA TYR A 454 11.44 -8.76 -16.01
C TYR A 454 11.57 -7.43 -16.77
N ARG A 455 11.94 -6.36 -16.07
CA ARG A 455 12.32 -5.06 -16.63
C ARG A 455 13.82 -4.83 -16.39
N SER A 456 14.38 -3.78 -16.99
CA SER A 456 15.81 -3.44 -16.88
C SER A 456 16.28 -3.03 -15.47
N TRP A 457 15.42 -3.07 -14.44
CA TRP A 457 15.78 -2.75 -13.06
C TRP A 457 16.27 -3.98 -12.32
N VAL A 458 17.50 -3.93 -11.82
CA VAL A 458 18.11 -5.03 -11.06
C VAL A 458 17.92 -4.84 -9.55
N PRO A 459 18.08 -5.87 -8.71
CA PRO A 459 17.93 -5.75 -7.26
C PRO A 459 18.69 -4.58 -6.61
N ARG A 460 19.88 -4.26 -7.10
CA ARG A 460 20.67 -3.09 -6.66
C ARG A 460 19.90 -1.77 -6.81
N ASP A 461 19.25 -1.57 -7.95
CA ASP A 461 18.49 -0.35 -8.22
C ASP A 461 17.31 -0.23 -7.25
N GLN A 462 16.76 -1.37 -6.83
CA GLN A 462 15.67 -1.43 -5.85
C GLN A 462 16.16 -1.09 -4.44
N VAL A 463 17.33 -1.60 -4.00
CA VAL A 463 17.95 -1.21 -2.73
C VAL A 463 18.12 0.31 -2.64
N ARG A 464 18.67 0.92 -3.70
CA ARG A 464 18.86 2.38 -3.76
C ARG A 464 17.54 3.14 -3.79
N THR A 465 16.53 2.61 -4.48
CA THR A 465 15.19 3.20 -4.52
C THR A 465 14.50 3.13 -3.16
N ASN A 466 14.61 2.02 -2.42
CA ASN A 466 14.16 1.90 -1.03
C ASN A 466 14.84 2.98 -0.15
N ALA A 467 16.16 3.13 -0.25
CA ALA A 467 16.90 4.12 0.52
C ALA A 467 16.47 5.57 0.20
N ALA A 468 16.32 5.91 -1.09
CA ALA A 468 15.83 7.23 -1.51
C ALA A 468 14.39 7.49 -1.05
N THR A 469 13.53 6.47 -1.08
CA THR A 469 12.15 6.56 -0.58
C THR A 469 12.11 6.84 0.91
N VAL A 470 12.94 6.18 1.71
CA VAL A 470 13.07 6.46 3.15
C VAL A 470 13.60 7.86 3.40
N CYS A 471 14.59 8.33 2.63
CA CYS A 471 15.05 9.73 2.71
C CYS A 471 13.90 10.72 2.45
N ALA A 472 13.04 10.45 1.46
CA ALA A 472 11.87 11.28 1.17
C ALA A 472 10.87 11.28 2.34
N ARG A 473 10.61 10.11 2.95
CA ARG A 473 9.73 10.00 4.13
C ARG A 473 10.25 10.78 5.34
N LEU A 474 11.56 10.73 5.60
CA LEU A 474 12.21 11.44 6.72
C LEU A 474 12.10 12.98 6.63
N GLY A 475 11.93 13.54 5.43
CA GLY A 475 11.80 14.99 5.22
C GLY A 475 13.02 15.74 5.75
N ALA A 476 12.80 16.78 6.57
CA ALA A 476 13.88 17.58 7.17
C ALA A 476 14.94 16.76 7.92
N ALA A 477 14.58 15.61 8.49
CA ALA A 477 15.54 14.75 9.19
C ALA A 477 16.59 14.12 8.26
N ALA A 478 16.36 14.10 6.95
CA ALA A 478 17.33 13.63 5.95
C ALA A 478 18.36 14.69 5.54
N ALA A 479 18.34 15.91 6.11
CA ALA A 479 19.29 16.98 5.77
C ALA A 479 20.78 16.56 5.81
N PRO A 480 21.25 15.70 6.74
CA PRO A 480 22.64 15.23 6.72
C PRO A 480 23.02 14.40 5.47
N LEU A 481 22.04 13.98 4.66
CA LEU A 481 22.24 13.19 3.45
C LEU A 481 22.17 14.02 2.16
N GLU A 482 22.09 15.35 2.23
CA GLU A 482 21.96 16.23 1.06
C GLU A 482 22.99 15.95 -0.03
N GLU A 483 24.27 15.86 0.33
CA GLU A 483 25.35 15.60 -0.66
C GLU A 483 25.12 14.27 -1.41
N LYS A 484 24.74 13.23 -0.69
CA LYS A 484 24.45 11.92 -1.27
C LYS A 484 23.18 11.93 -2.11
N LEU A 485 22.19 12.74 -1.72
CA LEU A 485 20.96 12.93 -2.49
C LEU A 485 21.22 13.71 -3.79
N PHE A 486 22.19 14.64 -3.80
CA PHE A 486 22.62 15.30 -5.04
C PHE A 486 23.22 14.29 -6.01
N GLU A 487 24.09 13.40 -5.54
CA GLU A 487 24.65 12.33 -6.37
C GLU A 487 23.56 11.36 -6.85
N ALA A 488 22.55 11.08 -6.01
CA ALA A 488 21.45 10.18 -6.35
C ALA A 488 20.49 10.75 -7.42
N LEU A 489 20.48 12.07 -7.68
CA LEU A 489 19.71 12.65 -8.79
C LEU A 489 20.17 12.13 -10.16
N ASP A 490 21.45 11.77 -10.27
CA ASP A 490 22.08 11.27 -11.50
C ASP A 490 22.15 9.73 -11.55
N ASP A 491 21.48 9.02 -10.63
CA ASP A 491 21.46 7.55 -10.64
C ASP A 491 20.83 7.01 -11.93
N PRO A 492 21.41 5.97 -12.57
CA PRO A 492 20.89 5.42 -13.82
C PRO A 492 19.47 4.86 -13.70
N CYS A 493 19.03 4.46 -12.50
CA CYS A 493 17.64 4.15 -12.24
C CYS A 493 16.87 5.43 -11.93
N GLY A 494 16.10 5.92 -12.91
CA GLY A 494 15.34 7.18 -12.77
C GLY A 494 14.41 7.25 -11.55
N HIS A 495 13.96 6.13 -10.98
CA HIS A 495 13.18 6.17 -9.74
C HIS A 495 14.00 6.60 -8.51
N VAL A 496 15.29 6.26 -8.46
CA VAL A 496 16.19 6.74 -7.40
C VAL A 496 16.27 8.27 -7.45
N GLY A 497 16.53 8.83 -8.63
CA GLY A 497 16.57 10.28 -8.83
C GLY A 497 15.25 10.99 -8.52
N LEU A 498 14.10 10.40 -8.90
CA LEU A 498 12.78 10.97 -8.61
C LEU A 498 12.47 10.97 -7.10
N PHE A 499 12.84 9.94 -6.35
CA PHE A 499 12.70 9.95 -4.89
C PHE A 499 13.74 10.84 -4.20
N ALA A 500 14.96 10.93 -4.73
CA ALA A 500 15.97 11.87 -4.24
C ALA A 500 15.48 13.32 -4.41
N LEU A 501 14.86 13.65 -5.54
CA LEU A 501 14.23 14.94 -5.78
C LEU A 501 13.12 15.22 -4.74
N ASN A 502 12.25 14.25 -4.46
CA ASN A 502 11.23 14.36 -3.41
C ASN A 502 11.86 14.58 -2.02
N ALA A 503 12.96 13.91 -1.71
CA ALA A 503 13.69 14.07 -0.45
C ALA A 503 14.28 15.47 -0.31
N LEU A 504 14.98 15.97 -1.33
CA LEU A 504 15.51 17.33 -1.37
C LEU A 504 14.38 18.36 -1.23
N GLN A 505 13.25 18.16 -1.93
CA GLN A 505 12.07 19.00 -1.79
C GLN A 505 11.61 19.16 -0.34
N ARG A 506 11.61 18.06 0.42
CA ARG A 506 11.09 18.00 1.79
C ARG A 506 12.12 18.33 2.86
N ILE A 507 13.41 18.17 2.56
CA ILE A 507 14.48 18.74 3.37
C ILE A 507 14.32 20.26 3.40
N GLY A 508 14.01 20.87 2.24
CA GLY A 508 13.58 22.27 2.16
C GLY A 508 14.66 23.29 2.51
N SER A 509 15.92 22.87 2.70
CA SER A 509 17.05 23.77 2.91
C SER A 509 17.32 24.59 1.64
N PRO A 510 17.97 25.76 1.74
CA PRO A 510 18.31 26.55 0.55
C PRO A 510 19.19 25.79 -0.45
N THR A 511 20.09 24.91 0.01
CA THR A 511 20.94 24.05 -0.83
C THR A 511 20.12 22.98 -1.52
N ALA A 512 19.28 22.26 -0.78
CA ALA A 512 18.38 21.25 -1.34
C ALA A 512 17.42 21.84 -2.37
N MET A 513 16.87 23.03 -2.11
CA MET A 513 15.95 23.71 -3.05
C MET A 513 16.63 24.16 -4.32
N ARG A 514 17.87 24.65 -4.23
CA ARG A 514 18.64 24.99 -5.42
C ARG A 514 18.93 23.74 -6.26
N ALA A 515 19.42 22.66 -5.64
CA ALA A 515 19.70 21.42 -6.36
C ALA A 515 18.45 20.83 -7.04
N ALA A 516 17.31 20.80 -6.33
CA ALA A 516 16.05 20.35 -6.90
C ALA A 516 15.61 21.22 -8.11
N MET A 517 15.76 22.54 -8.01
CA MET A 517 15.44 23.46 -9.10
C MET A 517 16.41 23.32 -10.28
N ASP A 518 17.70 23.18 -10.04
CA ASP A 518 18.72 22.99 -11.07
C ASP A 518 18.48 21.68 -11.85
N TYR A 519 18.15 20.61 -11.12
CA TYR A 519 17.74 19.34 -11.73
C TYR A 519 16.50 19.54 -12.62
N LEU A 520 15.43 20.14 -12.09
CA LEU A 520 14.20 20.40 -12.87
C LEU A 520 14.43 21.31 -14.07
N TYR A 521 15.32 22.30 -13.97
CA TYR A 521 15.69 23.16 -15.10
C TYR A 521 16.40 22.40 -16.21
N SER A 522 17.15 21.35 -15.90
CA SER A 522 17.80 20.50 -16.92
C SER A 522 16.80 19.58 -17.65
N GLN A 523 15.66 19.29 -17.02
CA GLN A 523 14.61 18.41 -17.56
C GLN A 523 13.45 19.17 -18.23
N ARG A 524 13.52 20.51 -18.33
CA ARG A 524 12.43 21.33 -18.88
C ARG A 524 12.27 21.12 -20.38
N TRP A 525 11.02 21.13 -20.84
CA TRP A 525 10.68 21.03 -22.25
C TRP A 525 10.03 22.32 -22.78
N ASP A 526 10.54 22.85 -23.90
CA ASP A 526 9.95 23.98 -24.63
C ASP A 526 9.11 23.48 -25.83
N ALA A 527 7.79 23.45 -25.65
CA ALA A 527 6.86 22.98 -26.67
C ALA A 527 6.60 23.99 -27.81
N SER A 528 7.16 25.21 -27.72
CA SER A 528 6.94 26.25 -28.74
C SER A 528 7.84 26.12 -29.96
N ILE A 529 8.87 25.28 -29.89
CA ILE A 529 9.89 25.13 -30.94
C ILE A 529 9.36 24.36 -32.15
N ASP A 530 8.60 23.30 -31.93
CA ASP A 530 8.05 22.41 -32.95
C ASP A 530 6.52 22.24 -32.86
N GLY A 531 5.88 22.80 -31.84
CA GLY A 531 4.44 22.66 -31.60
C GLY A 531 4.02 21.30 -31.05
N GLU A 532 4.97 20.39 -30.81
CA GLU A 532 4.72 19.02 -30.35
C GLU A 532 5.59 18.69 -29.14
N ARG A 533 5.01 18.23 -28.02
CA ARG A 533 5.81 17.68 -26.92
C ARG A 533 6.31 16.26 -27.29
N GLN A 534 7.34 16.12 -28.13
CA GLN A 534 7.84 14.81 -28.56
C GLN A 534 8.46 14.03 -27.39
N PHE A 535 7.93 12.84 -27.03
CA PHE A 535 8.62 11.77 -26.30
C PHE A 535 7.87 10.43 -26.39
#